data_AF-A0A3Q0R373-F1
#
_entry.id   AF-A0A3Q0R373-F1
#
_cell.length_a   1.000
_cell.length_b   1.000
_cell.length_c   1.000
_cell.angle_alpha   90.00
_cell.angle_beta   90.00
_cell.angle_gamma   90.00
#
_symmetry.space_group_name_H-M   'P 1'
#
loop_
_entity.id
_entity.type
_entity.pdbx_description
1 polymer ?
#
loop_
_entity_poly.entity_id
_entity_poly.type
_entity_poly.pdbx_seq_one_letter_code
_entity_poly.pdbx_strand_id
1 'polypeptide(L)'
;MAKAKHLADFERGRIVELHKQGLSQRAIAAEVGRSKTVILHFLNDPEGYGTKKSSGRPPKISPALSRRIRLAVRQDTGRSSTQIKAITDADCSPLTIRRHLRGTGFRNKKRLQRPRLLQRHKTARLDFARVHQTWDGRHHDLGCVFLQWNNGASSCAGASNSSWLCGDVAAGIPHD
;
A
#
# COMPACT_ATOMS: atom_id res chain seq x y z
N MET A 1 7.82 -21.32 19.56
CA MET A 1 8.79 -20.26 19.94
C MET A 1 10.16 -20.90 20.08
N ALA A 2 11.24 -20.23 19.68
CA ALA A 2 12.58 -20.73 19.98
C ALA A 2 12.77 -20.79 21.50
N LYS A 3 13.38 -21.86 22.02
CA LYS A 3 13.56 -22.07 23.46
C LYS A 3 14.60 -21.11 24.08
N ALA A 4 15.57 -20.65 23.29
CA ALA A 4 16.68 -19.83 23.75
C ALA A 4 16.99 -18.69 22.77
N LYS A 5 17.67 -17.66 23.27
CA LYS A 5 18.17 -16.53 22.47
C LYS A 5 19.28 -17.00 21.51
N HIS A 6 19.41 -16.32 20.36
CA HIS A 6 20.53 -16.53 19.45
C HIS A 6 21.88 -16.23 20.13
N LEU A 7 22.97 -16.77 19.58
CA LEU A 7 24.33 -16.44 20.01
C LEU A 7 24.60 -14.94 19.84
N ALA A 8 25.04 -14.31 20.93
CA ALA A 8 25.56 -12.96 20.91
C ALA A 8 26.92 -12.92 20.20
N ASP A 9 27.30 -11.76 19.66
CA ASP A 9 28.53 -11.63 18.86
C ASP A 9 29.79 -11.97 19.66
N PHE A 10 29.79 -11.65 20.96
CA PHE A 10 30.86 -12.06 21.88
C PHE A 10 30.98 -13.59 22.00
N GLU A 11 29.85 -14.29 22.13
CA GLU A 11 29.84 -15.76 22.20
C GLU A 11 30.29 -16.38 20.89
N ARG A 12 29.92 -15.79 19.75
CA ARG A 12 30.39 -16.21 18.43
C ARG A 12 31.91 -16.11 18.33
N GLY A 13 32.49 -14.98 18.74
CA GLY A 13 33.94 -14.77 18.79
C GLY A 13 34.65 -15.82 19.65
N ARG A 14 34.14 -16.06 20.87
CA ARG A 14 34.69 -17.06 21.79
C ARG A 14 34.59 -18.49 21.24
N ILE A 15 33.49 -18.84 20.57
CA ILE A 15 33.35 -20.15 19.91
C ILE A 15 34.40 -20.32 18.80
N VAL A 16 34.62 -19.30 17.97
CA VAL A 16 35.63 -19.34 16.90
C VAL A 16 37.03 -19.51 17.46
N GLU A 17 37.37 -18.78 18.53
CA GLU A 17 38.67 -18.87 19.18
C GLU A 17 38.92 -20.27 19.78
N LEU A 18 37.99 -20.77 20.59
CA LEU A 18 38.11 -22.09 21.21
C LEU A 18 38.15 -23.22 20.18
N HIS A 19 37.43 -23.06 19.06
CA HIS A 19 37.49 -24.02 17.95
C HIS A 19 38.86 -24.01 17.26
N LYS A 20 39.48 -22.84 17.07
CA LYS A 20 40.84 -22.73 16.52
C LYS A 20 41.89 -23.37 17.43
N GLN A 21 41.67 -23.37 18.75
CA GLN A 21 42.51 -24.07 19.74
C GLN A 21 42.35 -25.60 19.70
N GLY A 22 41.47 -26.15 18.86
CA GLY A 22 41.26 -27.59 18.71
C GLY A 22 40.38 -28.21 19.79
N LEU A 23 39.68 -27.41 20.60
CA LEU A 23 38.77 -27.92 21.62
C LEU A 23 37.58 -28.63 20.97
N SER A 24 37.15 -29.74 21.58
CA SER A 24 35.96 -30.45 21.12
C SER A 24 34.72 -29.57 21.27
N GLN A 25 33.74 -29.72 20.38
CA GLN A 25 32.46 -28.98 20.47
C GLN A 25 31.73 -29.15 21.81
N ARG A 26 31.94 -30.28 22.51
CA ARG A 26 31.41 -30.52 23.85
C ARG A 26 32.10 -29.67 24.92
N ALA A 27 33.43 -29.51 24.83
CA ALA A 27 34.18 -28.63 25.72
C ALA A 27 33.80 -27.16 25.49
N ILE A 28 33.68 -26.74 24.22
CA ILE A 28 33.21 -25.39 23.85
C ILE A 28 31.80 -25.14 24.39
N ALA A 29 30.91 -26.13 24.34
CA ALA A 29 29.55 -26.04 24.87
C ALA A 29 29.51 -25.80 26.38
N ALA A 30 30.34 -26.51 27.14
CA ALA A 30 30.47 -26.33 28.57
C ALA A 30 31.04 -24.93 28.90
N GLU A 31 32.06 -24.51 28.18
CA GLU A 31 32.76 -23.23 28.39
C GLU A 31 31.88 -22.01 28.08
N VAL A 32 31.14 -22.04 26.97
CA VAL A 32 30.27 -20.94 26.53
C VAL A 32 28.88 -21.01 27.19
N GLY A 33 28.55 -22.12 27.86
CA GLY A 33 27.24 -22.32 28.49
C GLY A 33 26.09 -22.48 27.49
N ARG A 34 26.36 -23.08 26.32
CA ARG A 34 25.40 -23.28 25.22
C ARG A 34 25.31 -24.75 24.83
N SER A 35 24.21 -25.15 24.20
CA SER A 35 24.05 -26.53 23.72
C SER A 35 25.04 -26.85 22.59
N LYS A 36 25.59 -28.07 22.59
CA LYS A 36 26.46 -28.59 21.51
C LYS A 36 25.86 -28.40 20.11
N THR A 37 24.55 -28.58 19.95
CA THR A 37 23.86 -28.44 18.66
C THR A 37 23.94 -27.02 18.11
N VAL A 38 23.82 -26.00 18.97
CA VAL A 38 23.97 -24.59 18.57
C VAL A 38 25.39 -24.32 18.08
N ILE A 39 26.40 -24.85 18.76
CA ILE A 39 27.80 -24.71 18.35
C ILE A 39 28.06 -25.42 17.02
N LEU A 40 27.55 -26.65 16.85
CA LEU A 40 27.64 -27.38 15.60
C LEU A 40 27.03 -26.57 14.43
N HIS A 41 25.81 -26.05 14.61
CA HIS A 41 25.16 -25.26 13.56
C HIS A 41 25.89 -23.95 13.25
N PHE A 42 26.44 -23.29 14.28
CA PHE A 42 27.23 -22.08 14.08
C PHE A 42 28.54 -22.36 13.36
N LEU A 43 29.28 -23.42 13.73
CA LEU A 43 30.55 -23.76 13.09
C LEU A 43 30.37 -24.25 11.64
N ASN A 44 29.25 -24.90 11.33
CA ASN A 44 28.94 -25.34 9.97
C ASN A 44 28.63 -24.16 9.02
N ASP A 45 28.04 -23.08 9.53
CA ASP A 45 27.66 -21.90 8.75
C ASP A 45 27.71 -20.64 9.63
N PRO A 46 28.91 -20.07 9.87
CA PRO A 46 29.08 -18.93 10.78
C PRO A 46 28.38 -17.66 10.27
N GLU A 47 28.48 -17.41 8.97
CA GLU A 47 27.90 -16.25 8.29
C GLU A 47 26.38 -16.33 8.20
N GLY A 48 25.83 -17.52 7.93
CA GLY A 48 24.38 -17.74 7.84
C GLY A 48 23.68 -17.96 9.19
N TYR A 49 24.41 -17.97 10.31
CA TYR A 49 23.82 -18.22 11.62
C TYR A 49 22.91 -17.06 12.07
N GLY A 50 21.61 -17.36 12.22
CA GLY A 50 20.59 -16.42 12.68
C GLY A 50 20.08 -15.46 11.60
N THR A 51 20.54 -15.57 10.36
CA THR A 51 20.06 -14.73 9.24
C THR A 51 18.76 -15.23 8.64
N LYS A 52 18.51 -16.54 8.73
CA LYS A 52 17.31 -17.21 8.21
C LYS A 52 16.07 -16.75 8.97
N LYS A 53 15.23 -15.94 8.32
CA LYS A 53 13.93 -15.54 8.84
C LYS A 53 12.90 -16.64 8.60
N SER A 54 12.01 -16.85 9.56
CA SER A 54 10.81 -17.67 9.30
C SER A 54 9.95 -16.97 8.25
N SER A 55 9.42 -17.73 7.29
CA SER A 55 8.46 -17.25 6.30
C SER A 55 7.15 -16.72 6.92
N GLY A 56 6.91 -17.02 8.20
CA GLY A 56 5.72 -16.60 8.91
C GLY A 56 4.46 -17.27 8.39
N ARG A 57 3.30 -16.73 8.79
CA ARG A 57 2.00 -17.25 8.35
C ARG A 57 1.71 -16.77 6.92
N PRO A 58 1.28 -17.65 6.00
CA PRO A 58 0.89 -17.24 4.66
C PRO A 58 -0.30 -16.26 4.72
N PRO A 59 -0.37 -15.28 3.81
CA PRO A 59 -1.46 -14.33 3.77
C PRO A 59 -2.78 -15.02 3.39
N LYS A 60 -3.89 -14.55 3.97
CA LYS A 60 -5.23 -15.05 3.61
C LYS A 60 -5.65 -14.71 2.16
N ILE A 61 -5.07 -13.66 1.59
CA ILE A 61 -5.38 -13.22 0.23
C ILE A 61 -4.39 -13.87 -0.73
N SER A 62 -4.91 -14.78 -1.56
CA SER A 62 -4.13 -15.38 -2.64
C SER A 62 -3.85 -14.37 -3.76
N PRO A 63 -2.81 -14.59 -4.59
CA PRO A 63 -2.52 -13.72 -5.74
C PRO A 63 -3.72 -13.56 -6.70
N ALA A 64 -4.48 -14.64 -6.91
CA ALA A 64 -5.70 -14.62 -7.73
C ALA A 64 -6.80 -13.75 -7.10
N LEU A 65 -7.05 -13.89 -5.79
CA LEU A 65 -8.01 -13.05 -5.08
C LEU A 65 -7.57 -11.58 -5.07
N SER A 66 -6.28 -11.31 -4.87
CA SER A 66 -5.70 -9.97 -4.97
C SER A 66 -5.99 -9.32 -6.32
N ARG A 67 -5.85 -10.07 -7.43
CA ARG A 67 -6.21 -9.58 -8.76
C ARG A 67 -7.71 -9.25 -8.87
N ARG A 68 -8.60 -10.14 -8.40
CA ARG A 68 -10.06 -9.90 -8.41
C ARG A 68 -10.44 -8.64 -7.61
N ILE A 69 -9.89 -8.49 -6.41
CA ILE A 69 -10.09 -7.30 -5.56
C ILE A 69 -9.65 -6.02 -6.28
N ARG A 70 -8.47 -6.01 -6.91
CA ARG A 70 -7.96 -4.84 -7.64
C ARG A 70 -8.83 -4.48 -8.85
N LEU A 71 -9.33 -5.47 -9.58
CA LEU A 71 -10.23 -5.24 -10.71
C LEU A 71 -11.58 -4.65 -10.25
N ALA A 72 -12.14 -5.19 -9.16
CA ALA A 72 -13.40 -4.67 -8.60
C ALA A 72 -13.29 -3.20 -8.18
N VAL A 73 -12.14 -2.78 -7.62
CA VAL A 73 -11.88 -1.37 -7.26
C VAL A 73 -11.69 -0.48 -8.48
N ARG A 74 -11.02 -0.97 -9.52
CA ARG A 74 -10.79 -0.19 -10.75
C ARG A 74 -12.07 0.05 -11.54
N GLN A 75 -12.97 -0.94 -11.56
CA GLN A 75 -14.27 -0.81 -12.23
C GLN A 75 -15.19 0.23 -11.55
N ASP A 76 -15.15 0.29 -10.22
CA ASP A 76 -15.88 1.30 -9.46
C ASP A 76 -15.11 1.68 -8.20
N THR A 77 -14.51 2.86 -8.27
CA THR A 77 -13.70 3.42 -7.17
C THR A 77 -14.53 3.78 -5.95
N GLY A 78 -15.86 3.83 -6.03
CA GLY A 78 -16.75 4.14 -4.91
C GLY A 78 -17.06 2.96 -3.99
N ARG A 79 -16.64 1.74 -4.33
CA ARG A 79 -17.03 0.54 -3.55
C ARG A 79 -16.40 0.51 -2.17
N SER A 80 -17.23 0.17 -1.18
CA SER A 80 -16.77 -0.14 0.18
C SER A 80 -16.07 -1.50 0.23
N SER A 81 -15.25 -1.72 1.26
CA SER A 81 -14.62 -3.02 1.49
C SER A 81 -15.63 -4.16 1.68
N THR A 82 -16.81 -3.88 2.21
CA THR A 82 -17.90 -4.85 2.39
C THR A 82 -18.53 -5.24 1.05
N GLN A 83 -18.76 -4.27 0.17
CA GLN A 83 -19.23 -4.53 -1.19
C GLN A 83 -18.20 -5.31 -2.01
N ILE A 84 -16.91 -4.96 -1.88
CA ILE A 84 -15.84 -5.70 -2.56
C ILE A 84 -15.78 -7.15 -2.07
N LYS A 85 -15.96 -7.38 -0.75
CA LYS A 85 -16.05 -8.74 -0.20
C LYS A 85 -17.17 -9.54 -0.87
N ALA A 86 -18.36 -8.95 -0.95
CA ALA A 86 -19.54 -9.59 -1.54
C ALA A 86 -19.38 -9.89 -3.04
N ILE A 87 -18.76 -8.99 -3.81
CA ILE A 87 -18.56 -9.18 -5.25
C ILE A 87 -17.47 -10.22 -5.55
N THR A 88 -16.44 -10.29 -4.70
CA THR A 88 -15.28 -11.17 -4.91
C THR A 88 -15.42 -12.50 -4.17
N ASP A 89 -16.52 -12.73 -3.46
CA ASP A 89 -16.75 -13.90 -2.60
C ASP A 89 -15.52 -14.23 -1.74
N ALA A 90 -14.92 -13.18 -1.16
CA ALA A 90 -13.68 -13.32 -0.41
C ALA A 90 -13.95 -13.89 0.99
N ASP A 91 -13.34 -15.03 1.32
CA ASP A 91 -13.33 -15.60 2.67
C ASP A 91 -12.36 -14.86 3.60
N CYS A 92 -12.56 -13.55 3.73
CA CYS A 92 -11.81 -12.74 4.67
C CYS A 92 -12.66 -11.57 5.17
N SER A 93 -12.20 -10.94 6.24
CA SER A 93 -12.89 -9.77 6.78
C SER A 93 -12.76 -8.57 5.83
N PRO A 94 -13.76 -7.66 5.77
CA PRO A 94 -13.63 -6.41 5.02
C PRO A 94 -12.39 -5.59 5.44
N LEU A 95 -11.97 -5.68 6.71
CA LEU A 95 -10.76 -5.03 7.21
C LEU A 95 -9.49 -5.59 6.56
N THR A 96 -9.43 -6.90 6.33
CA THR A 96 -8.31 -7.57 5.62
C THR A 96 -8.19 -7.03 4.20
N ILE A 97 -9.32 -6.90 3.50
CA ILE A 97 -9.37 -6.30 2.14
C ILE A 97 -8.88 -4.85 2.18
N ARG A 98 -9.33 -4.06 3.17
CA ARG A 98 -8.90 -2.66 3.32
C ARG A 98 -7.38 -2.54 3.55
N ARG A 99 -6.80 -3.40 4.39
CA ARG A 99 -5.35 -3.44 4.64
C ARG A 99 -4.58 -3.81 3.37
N HIS A 100 -5.07 -4.80 2.63
CA HIS A 100 -4.51 -5.21 1.34
C HIS A 100 -4.53 -4.10 0.30
N LEU A 101 -5.66 -3.38 0.18
CA LEU A 101 -5.80 -2.24 -0.73
C LEU A 101 -4.82 -1.11 -0.39
N ARG A 102 -4.64 -0.80 0.91
CA ARG A 102 -3.63 0.17 1.35
C ARG A 102 -2.20 -0.27 1.01
N GLY A 103 -1.88 -1.54 1.25
CA GLY A 103 -0.57 -2.11 0.93
C GLY A 103 -0.26 -2.16 -0.57
N THR A 104 -1.30 -2.18 -1.41
CA THR A 104 -1.18 -2.16 -2.88
C THR A 104 -1.26 -0.76 -3.50
N GLY A 105 -1.34 0.30 -2.68
CA GLY A 105 -1.29 1.70 -3.14
C GLY A 105 -2.65 2.38 -3.32
N PHE A 106 -3.76 1.70 -3.08
CA PHE A 106 -5.08 2.35 -3.12
C PHE A 106 -5.31 3.18 -1.85
N ARG A 107 -5.73 4.44 -2.03
CA ARG A 107 -6.06 5.32 -0.91
C ARG A 107 -7.46 5.90 -1.06
N ASN A 108 -8.18 5.94 0.05
CA ASN A 108 -9.46 6.64 0.12
C ASN A 108 -9.22 8.14 0.11
N LYS A 109 -9.80 8.82 -0.88
CA LYS A 109 -9.91 10.28 -0.94
C LYS A 109 -11.39 10.66 -0.96
N LYS A 110 -11.71 11.79 -0.34
CA LYS A 110 -13.06 12.37 -0.47
C LYS A 110 -13.23 12.82 -1.92
N ARG A 111 -14.38 12.52 -2.52
CA ARG A 111 -14.71 13.04 -3.86
C ARG A 111 -14.87 14.56 -3.76
N LEU A 112 -14.34 15.28 -4.75
CA LEU A 112 -14.58 16.71 -4.86
C LEU A 112 -16.05 16.95 -5.17
N GLN A 113 -16.67 17.88 -4.44
CA GLN A 113 -18.02 18.32 -4.75
C GLN A 113 -18.00 19.05 -6.09
N ARG A 114 -18.88 18.65 -7.00
CA ARG A 114 -19.00 19.25 -8.33
C ARG A 114 -20.48 19.52 -8.61
N PRO A 115 -20.85 20.72 -9.09
CA PRO A 115 -22.23 20.99 -9.47
C PRO A 115 -22.64 20.08 -10.62
N ARG A 116 -23.92 19.69 -10.64
CA ARG A 116 -24.47 18.80 -11.68
C ARG A 116 -24.50 19.53 -13.02
N LEU A 117 -23.70 19.07 -13.98
CA LEU A 117 -23.73 19.57 -15.34
C LEU A 117 -24.76 18.81 -16.17
N LEU A 118 -25.89 19.46 -16.43
CA LEU A 118 -26.87 19.01 -17.42
C LEU A 118 -26.29 19.12 -18.82
N GLN A 119 -26.86 18.37 -19.78
CA GLN A 119 -26.33 18.31 -21.14
C GLN A 119 -26.25 19.69 -21.81
N ARG A 120 -27.30 20.52 -21.64
CA ARG A 120 -27.31 21.93 -22.11
C ARG A 120 -26.13 22.75 -21.58
N HIS A 121 -25.74 22.57 -20.32
CA HIS A 121 -24.63 23.28 -19.71
C HIS A 121 -23.29 22.85 -20.30
N LYS A 122 -23.14 21.54 -20.62
CA LYS A 122 -21.92 21.02 -21.23
C LYS A 122 -21.73 21.59 -22.63
N THR A 123 -22.78 21.59 -23.44
CA THR A 123 -22.75 22.16 -24.80
C THR A 123 -22.43 23.65 -24.77
N ALA A 124 -23.18 24.44 -24.00
CA ALA A 124 -22.94 25.88 -23.89
C ALA A 124 -21.52 26.22 -23.40
N ARG A 125 -21.00 25.49 -22.41
CA ARG A 125 -19.62 25.67 -21.92
C ARG A 125 -18.58 25.30 -22.96
N LEU A 126 -18.81 24.24 -23.73
CA LEU A 126 -17.91 23.81 -24.79
C LEU A 126 -17.87 24.83 -25.92
N ASP A 127 -19.03 25.31 -26.37
CA ASP A 127 -19.13 26.31 -27.44
C ASP A 127 -18.52 27.64 -27.01
N PHE A 128 -18.78 28.07 -25.78
CA PHE A 128 -18.11 29.24 -25.20
C PHE A 128 -16.59 29.07 -25.18
N ALA A 129 -16.08 27.92 -24.73
CA ALA A 129 -14.63 27.67 -24.73
C ALA A 129 -14.03 27.63 -26.14
N ARG A 130 -14.78 27.16 -27.14
CA ARG A 130 -14.35 27.13 -28.55
C ARG A 130 -14.26 28.52 -29.17
N VAL A 131 -15.24 29.38 -28.93
CA VAL A 131 -15.25 30.75 -29.46
C VAL A 131 -14.15 31.60 -28.82
N HIS A 132 -13.81 31.32 -27.56
CA HIS A 132 -12.90 32.12 -26.75
C HIS A 132 -11.54 31.44 -26.46
N GLN A 133 -11.08 30.54 -27.34
CA GLN A 133 -9.79 29.84 -27.16
C GLN A 133 -8.58 30.77 -27.11
N THR A 134 -8.64 31.88 -27.85
CA THR A 134 -7.54 32.86 -28.02
C THR A 134 -7.69 34.09 -27.12
N TRP A 135 -8.66 34.09 -26.19
CA TRP A 135 -8.79 35.18 -25.23
C TRP A 135 -7.56 35.22 -24.32
N ASP A 136 -6.76 36.28 -24.48
CA ASP A 136 -5.72 36.64 -23.52
C ASP A 136 -6.36 37.31 -22.29
N GLY A 137 -5.67 37.26 -21.15
CA GLY A 137 -6.19 37.71 -19.85
C GLY A 137 -6.60 39.19 -19.75
N ARG A 138 -6.54 39.95 -20.86
CA ARG A 138 -6.97 41.34 -20.99
C ARG A 138 -8.48 41.51 -21.18
N HIS A 139 -9.21 40.41 -21.43
CA HIS A 139 -10.66 40.44 -21.67
C HIS A 139 -11.52 40.08 -20.44
N HIS A 140 -10.92 40.08 -19.24
CA HIS A 140 -11.52 39.50 -18.03
C HIS A 140 -12.71 40.30 -17.43
N ASP A 141 -12.96 41.54 -17.87
CA ASP A 141 -13.98 42.41 -17.26
C ASP A 141 -15.35 42.37 -17.95
N LEU A 142 -15.49 41.77 -19.14
CA LEU A 142 -16.78 41.66 -19.83
C LEU A 142 -17.52 40.32 -19.56
N GLY A 143 -16.89 39.40 -18.82
CA GLY A 143 -17.43 38.06 -18.53
C GLY A 143 -18.36 37.95 -17.31
N CYS A 144 -18.63 39.05 -16.60
CA CYS A 144 -19.39 39.03 -15.34
C CYS A 144 -20.90 38.78 -15.53
N VAL A 145 -21.43 38.82 -16.76
CA VAL A 145 -22.88 38.64 -17.01
C VAL A 145 -23.32 37.17 -17.09
N PHE A 146 -22.42 36.23 -17.39
CA PHE A 146 -22.83 34.83 -17.65
C PHE A 146 -23.07 34.00 -16.38
N LEU A 147 -22.52 34.39 -15.22
CA LEU A 147 -22.65 33.65 -13.97
C LEU A 147 -23.94 33.96 -13.18
N GLN A 148 -24.68 35.02 -13.54
CA GLN A 148 -25.85 35.46 -12.76
C GLN A 148 -27.16 34.72 -13.16
N TRP A 149 -27.25 34.07 -14.33
CA TRP A 149 -28.54 33.65 -14.88
C TRP A 149 -28.90 32.15 -14.75
N ASN A 150 -28.07 31.31 -14.12
CA ASN A 150 -28.37 29.86 -14.01
C ASN A 150 -28.35 29.30 -12.59
N ASN A 151 -28.35 30.14 -11.56
CA ASN A 151 -28.50 29.71 -10.16
C ASN A 151 -29.93 29.96 -9.68
N GLY A 152 -30.88 29.20 -10.24
CA GLY A 152 -32.17 28.96 -9.59
C GLY A 152 -31.95 28.04 -8.39
N ALA A 153 -32.30 28.55 -7.21
CA ALA A 153 -32.11 27.93 -5.91
C ALA A 153 -32.57 26.46 -5.83
N SER A 154 -31.75 25.59 -5.22
CA SER A 154 -32.28 24.41 -4.54
C SER A 154 -31.29 23.92 -3.48
N SER A 155 -31.66 24.12 -2.22
CA SER A 155 -31.07 23.51 -1.04
C SER A 155 -31.39 22.02 -0.99
N CYS A 156 -30.39 21.15 -0.82
CA CYS A 156 -30.62 19.85 -0.19
C CYS A 156 -29.33 19.22 0.35
N ALA A 157 -29.54 18.48 1.43
CA ALA A 157 -28.60 18.06 2.43
C ALA A 157 -27.70 16.88 2.01
N GLY A 158 -26.74 16.57 2.89
CA GLY A 158 -25.59 15.73 2.62
C GLY A 158 -25.87 14.23 2.42
N ALA A 159 -24.95 13.62 1.67
CA ALA A 159 -24.61 12.20 1.76
C ALA A 159 -23.15 12.02 1.28
N SER A 160 -22.28 11.52 2.16
CA SER A 160 -20.84 11.38 1.92
C SER A 160 -20.50 10.00 1.33
N ASN A 161 -19.98 9.95 0.10
CA ASN A 161 -19.40 8.73 -0.47
C ASN A 161 -17.90 8.90 -0.78
N SER A 162 -17.05 8.21 -0.01
CA SER A 162 -15.60 8.13 -0.21
C SER A 162 -15.22 7.28 -1.42
N SER A 163 -14.15 7.63 -2.14
CA SER A 163 -13.65 6.90 -3.33
C SER A 163 -12.17 6.53 -3.18
N TRP A 164 -11.79 5.34 -3.65
CA TRP A 164 -10.42 4.87 -3.75
C TRP A 164 -9.78 5.42 -5.03
N LEU A 165 -8.85 6.35 -4.90
CA LEU A 165 -8.01 6.79 -6.00
C LEU A 165 -6.66 6.05 -5.93
N CYS A 166 -6.20 5.56 -7.08
CA CYS A 166 -4.85 5.02 -7.23
C CYS A 166 -3.86 6.18 -7.07
N GLY A 167 -2.90 6.07 -6.16
CA GLY A 167 -1.82 7.04 -6.06
C GLY A 167 -0.84 6.82 -7.21
N ASP A 168 -0.57 7.87 -7.97
CA ASP A 168 0.45 7.87 -9.02
C ASP A 168 1.82 7.54 -8.41
N VAL A 169 2.44 6.46 -8.90
CA VAL A 169 3.83 6.12 -8.62
C VAL A 169 4.66 7.00 -9.56
N ALA A 170 5.38 7.96 -8.99
CA ALA A 170 6.38 8.74 -9.71
C ALA A 170 7.45 7.79 -10.26
N ALA A 171 7.50 7.63 -11.57
CA ALA A 171 8.59 6.98 -12.27
C ALA A 171 9.78 7.96 -12.28
N GLY A 172 10.84 7.63 -11.54
CA GLY A 172 12.13 8.30 -11.67
C GLY A 172 12.80 7.86 -12.96
N ILE A 173 13.10 8.83 -13.82
CA ILE A 173 13.96 8.67 -15.01
C ILE A 173 15.41 8.81 -14.52
N PRO A 174 16.32 7.86 -14.81
CA PRO A 174 17.74 8.05 -14.56
C PRO A 174 18.32 8.96 -15.64
N HIS A 175 19.18 9.90 -15.23
CA HIS A 175 20.06 10.63 -16.14
C HIS A 175 21.47 10.06 -15.96
N ASP A 176 22.10 9.73 -17.08
CA ASP A 176 23.52 9.41 -17.20
C ASP A 176 24.40 10.61 -16.81
#